data_AF-A0A9N9SI73-F1
#
_entry.id   AF-A0A9N9SI73-F1
#
_cell.length_a   1.000
_cell.length_b   1.000
_cell.length_c   1.000
_cell.angle_alpha   90.00
_cell.angle_beta   90.00
_cell.angle_gamma   90.00
#
_symmetry.space_group_name_H-M   'P 1'
#
loop_
_entity.id
_entity.type
_entity.pdbx_description
1 polymer ?
#
loop_
_entity_poly.entity_id
_entity_poly.type
_entity_poly.pdbx_seq_one_letter_code
_entity_poly.pdbx_strand_id
1 'polypeptide(L)'
;MGFSTNLQGKIAHEALLSRQDAELRLLECVKRCVVSKVKCDRDYAASLSGAAAQGLKFDRSDELSGLCVVSKVKCDRDYSASLSGAAAQGLKFDRSDELSGSLVATSWRSMMEEMDCTAKAIRQNADAIESKCLDALNALYADKRKARKAYQEEHSRILQQFTHVSHSLL
;
A
#
# COMPACT_ATOMS: atom_id res chain seq x y z
N MET A 1 35.30 6.34 2.33
CA MET A 1 34.94 5.52 3.51
C MET A 1 34.30 4.24 3.00
N GLY A 2 34.91 3.07 3.18
CA GLY A 2 34.39 1.79 2.68
C GLY A 2 34.54 0.68 3.72
N PHE A 3 33.68 -0.34 3.65
CA PHE A 3 33.73 -1.49 4.55
C PHE A 3 35.13 -2.14 4.58
N SER A 4 35.80 -2.21 3.43
CA SER A 4 37.12 -2.85 3.28
C SER A 4 38.25 -2.20 4.08
N THR A 5 38.17 -0.90 4.38
CA THR A 5 39.23 -0.17 5.12
C THR A 5 38.90 0.04 6.59
N ASN A 6 37.60 0.08 6.94
CA ASN A 6 37.15 0.48 8.28
C ASN A 6 36.58 -0.68 9.10
N LEU A 7 36.27 -1.81 8.47
CA LEU A 7 35.61 -2.96 9.07
C LEU A 7 36.37 -4.24 8.72
N GLN A 8 37.57 -4.37 9.31
CA GLN A 8 38.42 -5.55 9.20
C GLN A 8 38.30 -6.44 10.44
N GLY A 9 38.42 -7.76 10.24
CA GLY A 9 38.44 -8.75 11.31
C GLY A 9 37.07 -9.38 11.65
N LYS A 10 37.09 -10.31 12.62
CA LYS A 10 35.94 -11.18 12.94
C LYS A 10 34.71 -10.40 13.42
N ILE A 11 34.90 -9.41 14.29
CA ILE A 11 33.80 -8.58 14.81
C ILE A 11 33.12 -7.81 13.68
N ALA A 12 33.92 -7.27 12.75
CA ALA A 12 33.40 -6.56 11.58
C ALA A 12 32.60 -7.49 10.65
N HIS A 13 33.09 -8.71 10.45
CA HIS A 13 32.37 -9.74 9.69
C HIS A 13 31.02 -10.08 10.32
N GLU A 14 30.97 -10.33 11.63
CA GLU A 14 29.74 -10.62 12.37
C GLU A 14 28.74 -9.45 12.31
N ALA A 15 29.22 -8.22 12.46
CA ALA A 15 28.40 -7.02 12.32
C ALA A 15 27.80 -6.89 10.90
N LEU A 16 28.58 -7.20 9.86
CA LEU A 16 28.09 -7.20 8.47
C LEU A 16 27.01 -8.25 8.23
N LEU A 17 27.15 -9.46 8.79
CA LEU A 17 26.11 -10.49 8.70
C LEU A 17 24.83 -10.06 9.41
N SER A 18 24.95 -9.53 10.63
CA SER A 18 23.81 -9.00 11.39
C SER A 18 23.08 -7.88 10.64
N ARG A 19 23.83 -6.98 9.98
CA ARG A 19 23.24 -5.95 9.11
C ARG A 19 22.48 -6.55 7.94
N GLN A 20 23.05 -7.55 7.25
CA GLN A 20 22.37 -8.22 6.14
C GLN A 20 21.09 -8.94 6.60
N ASP A 21 21.08 -9.51 7.80
CA ASP A 21 19.88 -10.11 8.41
C ASP A 21 18.82 -9.06 8.76
N ALA A 22 19.24 -7.88 9.26
CA ALA A 22 18.33 -6.76 9.47
C ALA A 22 17.71 -6.25 8.16
N GLU A 23 18.49 -6.18 7.07
CA GLU A 23 18.01 -5.78 5.75
C GLU A 23 17.01 -6.78 5.17
N LEU A 24 17.23 -8.09 5.35
CA LEU A 24 16.25 -9.12 4.95
C LEU A 24 14.93 -8.97 5.70
N ARG A 25 14.97 -8.75 7.02
CA ARG A 25 13.76 -8.47 7.83
C ARG A 25 13.06 -7.18 7.42
N LEU A 26 13.82 -6.15 7.04
CA LEU A 26 13.26 -4.90 6.52
C LEU A 26 12.52 -5.15 5.20
N LEU A 27 13.10 -5.91 4.26
CA LEU A 27 12.44 -6.25 3.00
C LEU A 27 11.12 -7.01 3.22
N GLU A 28 11.07 -7.94 4.18
CA GLU A 28 9.83 -8.63 4.57
C GLU A 28 8.81 -7.68 5.22
N CYS A 29 9.27 -6.73 6.03
CA CYS A 29 8.41 -5.71 6.62
C CYS A 29 7.79 -4.81 5.54
N VAL A 30 8.61 -4.33 4.60
CA VAL A 30 8.15 -3.53 3.46
C VAL A 30 7.15 -4.31 2.62
N LYS A 31 7.42 -5.60 2.33
CA LYS A 31 6.48 -6.47 1.62
C LYS A 31 5.12 -6.55 2.32
N ARG A 32 5.10 -6.77 3.64
CA ARG A 32 3.84 -6.80 4.42
C ARG A 32 3.11 -5.45 4.39
N CYS A 33 3.84 -4.34 4.49
CA CYS A 33 3.28 -3.00 4.39
C CYS A 33 2.62 -2.77 3.03
N VAL A 34 3.29 -3.14 1.92
CA VAL A 34 2.76 -3.03 0.56
C VAL A 34 1.49 -3.87 0.39
N VAL A 35 1.50 -5.13 0.84
CA VAL A 35 0.31 -6.00 0.78
C VAL A 35 -0.86 -5.38 1.55
N SER A 36 -0.61 -4.86 2.76
CA SER A 36 -1.63 -4.20 3.56
C SER A 36 -2.18 -2.96 2.86
N LYS A 37 -1.31 -2.14 2.27
CA LYS A 37 -1.72 -0.96 1.51
C LYS A 37 -2.61 -1.34 0.33
N VAL A 38 -2.20 -2.31 -0.49
CA VAL A 38 -2.99 -2.76 -1.65
C VAL A 38 -4.39 -3.19 -1.22
N LYS A 39 -4.50 -3.94 -0.13
CA LYS A 39 -5.79 -4.33 0.43
C LYS A 39 -6.63 -3.11 0.82
N CYS A 40 -6.06 -2.18 1.58
CA CYS A 40 -6.75 -0.96 1.99
C CYS A 40 -7.20 -0.11 0.79
N ASP A 41 -6.36 0.04 -0.22
CA ASP A 41 -6.69 0.81 -1.43
C ASP A 41 -7.85 0.15 -2.21
N ARG A 42 -7.88 -1.19 -2.29
CA ARG A 42 -9.01 -1.93 -2.89
C ARG A 42 -10.31 -1.77 -2.10
N ASP A 43 -10.25 -1.90 -0.78
CA ASP A 43 -11.41 -1.75 0.10
C ASP A 43 -11.96 -0.30 0.05
N TYR A 44 -11.06 0.68 -0.02
CA TYR A 44 -11.42 2.10 -0.19
C TYR A 44 -12.05 2.37 -1.55
N ALA A 45 -11.46 1.88 -2.64
CA ALA A 45 -12.04 1.99 -3.97
C ALA A 45 -13.45 1.36 -4.05
N ALA A 46 -13.64 0.18 -3.46
CA ALA A 46 -14.95 -0.48 -3.41
C ALA A 46 -15.99 0.37 -2.65
N SER A 47 -15.59 0.95 -1.52
CA SER A 47 -16.46 1.83 -0.74
C SER A 47 -16.83 3.11 -1.51
N LEU A 48 -15.87 3.69 -2.23
CA LEU A 48 -16.05 4.90 -3.03
C LEU A 48 -16.97 4.66 -4.25
N SER A 49 -16.78 3.55 -4.98
CA SER A 49 -17.70 3.14 -6.05
C SER A 49 -19.10 2.85 -5.51
N GLY A 50 -19.21 2.25 -4.31
CA GLY A 50 -20.50 2.03 -3.64
C GLY A 50 -21.23 3.33 -3.33
N ALA A 51 -20.52 4.32 -2.77
CA ALA A 51 -21.06 5.65 -2.53
C ALA A 51 -21.48 6.37 -3.83
N ALA A 52 -20.69 6.24 -4.89
CA ALA A 52 -21.01 6.83 -6.19
C ALA A 52 -22.28 6.22 -6.79
N ALA A 53 -22.39 4.89 -6.74
CA ALA A 53 -23.56 4.16 -7.21
C ALA A 53 -24.83 4.50 -6.40
N GLN A 54 -24.70 4.72 -5.08
CA GLN A 54 -25.82 5.18 -4.25
C GLN A 54 -26.22 6.63 -4.58
N GLY A 55 -25.26 7.53 -4.74
CA GLY A 55 -25.53 8.93 -5.12
C GLY A 55 -26.16 9.07 -6.51
N LEU A 56 -25.81 8.19 -7.45
CA LEU A 56 -26.48 8.10 -8.77
C LEU A 56 -27.91 7.55 -8.68
N LYS A 57 -28.20 6.68 -7.69
CA LYS A 57 -29.57 6.22 -7.42
C LYS A 57 -30.42 7.30 -6.74
N PHE A 58 -29.78 8.22 -6.00
CA PHE A 58 -30.42 9.36 -5.35
C PHE A 58 -30.99 10.38 -6.34
N ASP A 59 -30.59 10.35 -7.62
CA ASP A 59 -31.21 11.13 -8.71
C ASP A 59 -32.68 10.71 -9.01
N ARG A 60 -33.22 9.70 -8.29
CA ARG A 60 -34.65 9.30 -8.32
C ARG A 60 -35.44 9.66 -7.05
N SER A 61 -34.85 10.38 -6.10
CA SER A 61 -35.58 10.81 -4.89
C SER A 61 -35.13 12.21 -4.47
N ASP A 62 -36.10 13.14 -4.51
CA ASP A 62 -36.01 14.54 -4.06
C ASP A 62 -35.49 14.65 -2.62
N GLU A 63 -34.46 15.48 -2.37
CA GLU A 63 -34.59 16.92 -2.06
C GLU A 63 -33.24 17.46 -1.57
N LEU A 64 -32.75 18.53 -2.19
CA LEU A 64 -31.56 19.26 -1.78
C LEU A 64 -31.96 20.39 -0.82
N SER A 65 -31.99 20.12 0.48
CA SER A 65 -32.14 21.19 1.49
C SER A 65 -31.33 20.97 2.79
N GLY A 66 -30.38 20.04 2.81
CA GLY A 66 -29.47 19.96 3.95
C GLY A 66 -28.36 18.92 3.84
N LEU A 67 -27.25 19.26 3.15
CA LEU A 67 -25.88 19.00 3.61
C LEU A 67 -24.84 19.48 2.56
N CYS A 68 -24.77 20.80 2.34
CA CYS A 68 -23.51 21.37 1.87
C CYS A 68 -22.64 21.62 3.11
N VAL A 69 -21.54 20.86 3.20
CA VAL A 69 -20.34 21.06 4.04
C VAL A 69 -20.39 20.61 5.51
N VAL A 70 -19.25 20.02 5.92
CA VAL A 70 -18.73 19.67 7.27
C VAL A 70 -18.81 18.16 7.54
N SER A 71 -17.79 17.37 7.23
CA SER A 71 -16.51 17.40 7.97
C SER A 71 -15.34 16.80 7.20
N LYS A 72 -14.18 17.44 7.32
CA LYS A 72 -12.87 16.95 6.88
C LYS A 72 -12.19 16.19 8.03
N VAL A 73 -11.54 15.07 7.69
CA VAL A 73 -10.40 14.40 8.35
C VAL A 73 -10.59 13.78 9.75
N LYS A 74 -10.75 12.44 9.79
CA LYS A 74 -10.04 11.55 10.73
C LYS A 74 -10.00 10.10 10.21
N CYS A 75 -8.86 9.43 10.40
CA CYS A 75 -8.54 8.11 9.86
C CYS A 75 -9.12 6.94 10.69
N ASP A 76 -9.28 5.81 9.98
CA ASP A 76 -9.26 4.41 10.44
C ASP A 76 -10.50 3.80 11.14
N ARG A 77 -11.27 3.04 10.34
CA ARG A 77 -12.19 1.95 10.73
C ARG A 77 -13.66 2.30 10.95
N ASP A 78 -13.97 3.45 11.55
CA ASP A 78 -15.37 3.80 11.87
C ASP A 78 -16.12 4.47 10.71
N TYR A 79 -15.40 4.94 9.69
CA TYR A 79 -15.96 5.64 8.51
C TYR A 79 -16.92 4.77 7.68
N SER A 80 -16.67 3.46 7.51
CA SER A 80 -17.57 2.60 6.72
C SER A 80 -18.91 2.35 7.42
N ALA A 81 -18.89 2.31 8.76
CA ALA A 81 -20.10 2.12 9.57
C ALA A 81 -20.97 3.38 9.56
N SER A 82 -20.36 4.58 9.65
CA SER A 82 -21.10 5.85 9.56
C SER A 82 -21.68 6.11 8.17
N LEU A 83 -20.94 5.76 7.10
CA LEU A 83 -21.44 5.88 5.73
C LEU A 83 -22.64 4.96 5.49
N SER A 84 -22.58 3.73 6.00
CA SER A 84 -23.68 2.76 5.91
C SER A 84 -24.89 3.17 6.75
N GLY A 85 -24.67 3.77 7.92
CA GLY A 85 -25.73 4.24 8.82
C GLY A 85 -26.48 5.47 8.29
N ALA A 86 -25.78 6.43 7.69
CA ALA A 86 -26.40 7.58 7.03
C ALA A 86 -27.17 7.17 5.77
N ALA A 87 -26.64 6.21 4.99
CA ALA A 87 -27.33 5.63 3.84
C ALA A 87 -28.64 4.91 4.22
N ALA A 88 -28.73 4.36 5.43
CA ALA A 88 -29.92 3.65 5.92
C ALA A 88 -31.06 4.57 6.39
N GLN A 89 -30.77 5.82 6.77
CA GLN A 89 -31.78 6.77 7.26
C GLN A 89 -32.49 7.57 6.16
N GLY A 90 -32.01 7.52 4.92
CA GLY A 90 -32.64 8.19 3.76
C GLY A 90 -33.84 7.47 3.13
N LEU A 91 -34.33 6.38 3.74
CA LEU A 91 -35.26 5.44 3.08
C LEU A 91 -36.75 5.85 3.11
N LYS A 92 -37.07 7.12 3.34
CA LYS A 92 -38.45 7.62 3.26
C LYS A 92 -38.46 9.03 2.69
N PHE A 93 -38.83 9.19 1.42
CA PHE A 93 -39.81 10.16 0.90
C PHE A 93 -39.79 10.15 -0.64
N ASP A 94 -40.95 10.35 -1.24
CA ASP A 94 -41.31 10.03 -2.62
C ASP A 94 -41.76 11.30 -3.35
N ARG A 95 -41.00 11.72 -4.37
CA ARG A 95 -41.33 12.57 -5.53
C ARG A 95 -40.03 12.73 -6.36
N SER A 96 -40.11 12.65 -7.69
CA SER A 96 -38.94 12.41 -8.57
C SER A 96 -38.92 13.27 -9.85
N ASP A 97 -39.90 14.17 -10.06
CA ASP A 97 -40.13 14.76 -11.39
C ASP A 97 -39.72 16.24 -11.53
N GLU A 98 -39.38 16.97 -10.45
CA GLU A 98 -39.17 18.44 -10.54
C GLU A 98 -37.73 18.89 -10.87
N LEU A 99 -36.71 18.05 -10.67
CA LEU A 99 -35.29 18.42 -10.84
C LEU A 99 -34.62 17.88 -12.12
N SER A 100 -35.34 17.07 -12.89
CA SER A 100 -34.86 16.48 -14.14
C SER A 100 -34.49 17.56 -15.16
N GLY A 101 -33.21 17.64 -15.51
CA GLY A 101 -32.67 18.66 -16.43
C GLY A 101 -32.11 19.92 -15.77
N SER A 102 -32.15 20.02 -14.43
CA SER A 102 -31.56 21.16 -13.71
C SER A 102 -30.01 21.14 -13.73
N LEU A 103 -29.40 22.32 -13.57
CA LEU A 103 -27.94 22.47 -13.39
C LEU A 103 -27.45 21.74 -12.13
N VAL A 104 -28.29 21.66 -11.10
CA VAL A 104 -27.97 20.99 -9.84
C VAL A 104 -27.90 19.47 -10.04
N ALA A 105 -28.91 18.87 -10.68
CA ALA A 105 -28.94 17.43 -10.96
C ALA A 105 -27.78 17.00 -11.87
N THR A 106 -27.48 17.80 -12.91
CA THR A 106 -26.34 17.56 -13.80
C THR A 106 -25.00 17.68 -13.08
N SER A 107 -24.80 18.70 -12.24
CA SER A 107 -23.57 18.86 -11.44
C SER A 107 -23.38 17.73 -10.41
N TRP A 108 -24.46 17.29 -9.76
CA TRP A 108 -24.45 16.16 -8.84
C TRP A 108 -24.06 14.86 -9.55
N ARG A 109 -24.66 14.59 -10.71
CA ARG A 109 -24.32 13.43 -11.54
C ARG A 109 -22.85 13.44 -11.93
N SER A 110 -22.34 14.55 -12.44
CA SER A 110 -20.92 14.69 -12.80
C SER A 110 -20.00 14.44 -11.59
N MET A 111 -20.37 14.93 -10.41
CA MET A 111 -19.59 14.67 -9.18
C MET A 111 -19.57 13.18 -8.83
N MET A 112 -20.69 12.45 -8.97
CA MET A 112 -20.74 11.02 -8.71
C MET A 112 -19.96 10.20 -9.75
N GLU A 113 -20.02 10.60 -11.03
CA GLU A 113 -19.23 9.98 -12.10
C GLU A 113 -17.73 10.16 -11.86
N GLU A 114 -17.29 11.37 -11.49
CA GLU A 114 -15.89 11.64 -11.12
C GLU A 114 -15.44 10.85 -9.89
N MET A 115 -16.34 10.67 -8.92
CA MET A 115 -16.08 9.85 -7.74
C MET A 115 -15.88 8.36 -8.10
N ASP A 116 -16.66 7.81 -9.04
CA ASP A 116 -16.47 6.46 -9.56
C ASP A 116 -15.20 6.32 -10.42
N CYS A 117 -14.88 7.34 -11.24
CA CYS A 117 -13.61 7.42 -11.95
C CYS A 117 -12.41 7.40 -10.99
N THR A 118 -12.48 8.15 -9.89
CA THR A 118 -11.47 8.16 -8.84
C THR A 118 -11.32 6.79 -8.19
N ALA A 119 -12.44 6.12 -7.88
CA ALA A 119 -12.44 4.76 -7.32
C ALA A 119 -11.74 3.77 -8.26
N LYS A 120 -12.05 3.81 -9.57
CA LYS A 120 -11.39 2.99 -10.58
C LYS A 120 -9.88 3.25 -10.65
N ALA A 121 -9.46 4.52 -10.61
CA ALA A 121 -8.05 4.89 -10.64
C ALA A 121 -7.29 4.37 -9.40
N ILE A 122 -7.89 4.47 -8.21
CA ILE A 122 -7.31 3.93 -6.97
C ILE A 122 -7.15 2.41 -7.08
N ARG A 123 -8.16 1.70 -7.58
CA ARG A 123 -8.10 0.24 -7.75
C ARG A 123 -6.99 -0.17 -8.74
N GLN A 124 -6.92 0.50 -9.89
CA GLN A 124 -5.85 0.24 -10.88
C GLN A 124 -4.46 0.51 -10.31
N ASN A 125 -4.30 1.57 -9.52
CA ASN A 125 -3.04 1.85 -8.83
C ASN A 125 -2.69 0.75 -7.81
N ALA A 126 -3.66 0.27 -7.05
CA ALA A 126 -3.47 -0.85 -6.11
C ALA A 126 -2.99 -2.12 -6.84
N ASP A 127 -3.63 -2.46 -7.97
CA ASP A 127 -3.26 -3.61 -8.80
C ASP A 127 -1.85 -3.45 -9.40
N ALA A 128 -1.50 -2.24 -9.84
CA ALA A 128 -0.17 -1.93 -10.36
C ALA A 128 0.92 -2.01 -9.28
N ILE A 129 0.64 -1.53 -8.07
CA ILE A 129 1.55 -1.66 -6.92
C ILE A 129 1.72 -3.13 -6.57
N GLU A 130 0.63 -3.91 -6.52
CA GLU A 130 0.70 -5.34 -6.22
C GLU A 130 1.59 -6.08 -7.21
N SER A 131 1.35 -5.92 -8.51
CA SER A 131 2.15 -6.59 -9.54
C SER A 131 3.61 -6.10 -9.54
N LYS A 132 3.84 -4.79 -9.67
CA LYS A 132 5.21 -4.27 -9.89
C LYS A 132 6.06 -4.29 -8.62
N CYS A 133 5.50 -3.86 -7.50
CA CYS A 133 6.27 -3.68 -6.27
C CYS A 133 6.53 -5.02 -5.57
N LEU A 134 5.54 -5.91 -5.51
CA LEU A 134 5.76 -7.22 -4.86
C LEU A 134 6.73 -8.09 -5.67
N ASP A 135 6.65 -8.07 -7.00
CA ASP A 135 7.61 -8.81 -7.84
C ASP A 135 9.04 -8.28 -7.64
N ALA A 136 9.22 -6.95 -7.65
CA ALA A 136 10.51 -6.33 -7.38
C ALA A 136 11.04 -6.65 -5.97
N LEU A 137 10.19 -6.63 -4.95
CA LEU A 137 10.57 -6.97 -3.57
C LEU A 137 10.94 -8.45 -3.42
N ASN A 138 10.21 -9.35 -4.09
CA ASN A 138 10.52 -10.78 -4.09
C ASN A 138 11.87 -11.06 -4.78
N ALA A 139 12.11 -10.43 -5.93
CA ALA A 139 13.39 -10.53 -6.64
C ALA A 139 14.55 -10.00 -5.78
N LEU A 140 14.39 -8.79 -5.22
CA LEU A 140 15.40 -8.18 -4.35
C LEU A 140 15.69 -9.02 -3.11
N TYR A 141 14.67 -9.60 -2.49
CA TYR A 141 14.84 -10.50 -1.35
C TYR A 141 15.64 -11.76 -1.72
N ALA A 142 15.30 -12.39 -2.85
CA ALA A 142 16.02 -13.57 -3.34
C ALA A 142 17.49 -13.24 -3.65
N ASP A 143 17.75 -12.13 -4.32
CA ASP A 143 19.10 -11.68 -4.65
C ASP A 143 19.89 -11.32 -3.40
N LYS A 144 19.26 -10.67 -2.41
CA LYS A 144 19.89 -10.37 -1.12
C LYS A 144 20.30 -11.64 -0.37
N ARG A 145 19.45 -12.67 -0.38
CA ARG A 145 19.74 -13.97 0.23
C ARG A 145 20.91 -14.66 -0.46
N LYS A 146 20.96 -14.64 -1.80
CA LYS A 146 22.09 -15.17 -2.59
C LYS A 146 23.39 -14.41 -2.29
N ALA A 147 23.35 -13.08 -2.30
CA ALA A 147 24.50 -12.23 -2.02
C ALA A 147 25.07 -12.46 -0.61
N ARG A 148 24.20 -12.61 0.40
CA ARG A 148 24.60 -12.96 1.77
C ARG A 148 25.32 -14.30 1.82
N LYS A 149 24.77 -15.33 1.15
CA LYS A 149 25.38 -16.66 1.09
C LYS A 149 26.77 -16.61 0.42
N ALA A 150 26.87 -15.95 -0.73
CA ALA A 150 28.12 -15.78 -1.45
C ALA A 150 29.18 -15.06 -0.60
N TYR A 151 28.79 -14.00 0.13
CA TYR A 151 29.69 -13.31 1.06
C TYR A 151 30.21 -14.25 2.17
N GLN A 152 29.35 -15.08 2.75
CA GLN A 152 29.76 -16.04 3.79
C GLN A 152 30.73 -17.10 3.25
N GLU A 153 30.46 -17.62 2.05
CA GLU A 153 31.30 -18.60 1.37
C GLU A 153 32.69 -18.01 1.07
N GLU A 154 32.74 -16.81 0.50
CA GLU A 154 34.01 -16.13 0.20
C GLU A 154 34.81 -15.78 1.45
N HIS A 155 34.16 -15.28 2.50
CA HIS A 155 34.83 -15.01 3.76
C HIS A 155 35.42 -16.29 4.36
N SER A 156 34.68 -17.40 4.32
CA SER A 156 35.15 -18.71 4.82
C SER A 156 36.33 -19.23 4.00
N ARG A 157 36.28 -19.09 2.66
CA ARG A 157 37.36 -19.47 1.74
C ARG A 157 38.65 -18.71 2.05
N ILE A 158 38.58 -17.39 2.18
CA ILE A 158 39.74 -16.54 2.50
C ILE A 158 40.30 -16.89 3.88
N LEU A 159 39.44 -17.08 4.87
CA LEU A 159 39.87 -17.44 6.23
C LEU A 159 40.62 -18.77 6.25
N GLN A 160 40.12 -19.79 5.55
CA GLN A 160 40.79 -21.09 5.41
C GLN A 160 42.17 -20.97 4.76
N GLN A 161 42.28 -20.19 3.67
CA GLN A 161 43.58 -19.94 3.00
C GLN A 161 44.56 -19.23 3.93
N PHE A 162 44.11 -18.22 4.67
CA PHE A 162 44.93 -17.51 5.63
C PHE A 162 45.43 -18.44 6.75
N THR A 163 44.55 -19.28 7.30
CA THR A 163 44.91 -20.27 8.34
C THR A 163 45.94 -21.26 7.80
N HIS A 164 45.74 -21.81 6.60
CA HIS A 164 46.70 -22.74 5.98
C HIS A 164 48.10 -22.12 5.84
N VAL A 165 48.20 -20.90 5.31
CA VAL A 165 49.47 -20.19 5.16
C VAL A 165 50.10 -19.90 6.52
N SER A 166 49.30 -19.49 7.51
CA SER A 166 49.78 -19.21 8.87
C SER A 166 50.38 -20.45 9.54
N HIS A 167 49.77 -21.63 9.35
CA HIS A 167 50.33 -22.90 9.83
C HIS A 167 51.57 -23.36 9.07
N SER A 168 51.72 -22.98 7.80
CA SER A 168 52.89 -23.34 6.99
C SER A 168 54.13 -22.50 7.31
N LEU A 169 53.95 -21.37 7.99
CA LEU A 169 54.99 -20.41 8.36
C LEU A 169 55.46 -20.56 9.83
N LEU A 170 54.78 -21.40 10.61
CA LEU A 170 55.10 -21.75 12.01
C LEU A 170 55.71 -23.15 12.06
#